data_AF-A0A9D1NTJ8-F1
#
_entry.id   AF-A0A9D1NTJ8-F1
#
_cell.length_a   1.000
_cell.length_b   1.000
_cell.length_c   1.000
_cell.angle_alpha   90.00
_cell.angle_beta   90.00
_cell.angle_gamma   90.00
#
_symmetry.space_group_name_H-M   'P 1'
#
loop_
_entity.id
_entity.type
_entity.pdbx_description
1 polymer ?
#
loop_
_entity_poly.entity_id
_entity_poly.type
_entity_poly.pdbx_seq_one_letter_code
_entity_poly.pdbx_strand_id
1 'polypeptide(L)'
;MYKILSSLIKNVIDKSIERRYANYNLLTPITYVVKSEVHYMSVSKVIQIEFTDCRIQAADAIYDIRKAAESASLNLYARHHVQLQYPMLIDNNKVVVELKIPEEIVDTFSVGNHLRGISTYLLKRCGGRYNKYLVGKRLLNYIEIPSPEVKTDKLPTVDRLEAIVSFAKLLERSDSEALDYINRILTILKEAGKS
;
A
#
# COMPACT_ATOMS: atom_id res chain seq x y z
N MET A 1 -27.25 25.59 -23.95
CA MET A 1 -27.37 24.87 -22.66
C MET A 1 -26.27 23.82 -22.45
N TYR A 2 -25.97 22.94 -23.41
CA TYR A 2 -24.91 21.91 -23.34
C TYR A 2 -23.48 22.40 -23.07
N LYS A 3 -23.04 23.54 -23.64
CA LYS A 3 -21.70 24.10 -23.39
C LYS A 3 -21.49 24.54 -21.93
N ILE A 4 -22.55 24.95 -21.25
CA ILE A 4 -22.48 25.49 -19.89
C ILE A 4 -22.28 24.35 -18.88
N LEU A 5 -22.96 23.21 -19.07
CA LEU A 5 -22.84 22.04 -18.19
C LEU A 5 -21.46 21.36 -18.32
N SER A 6 -20.96 21.20 -19.54
CA SER A 6 -19.61 20.67 -19.80
C SER A 6 -18.51 21.57 -19.23
N SER A 7 -18.70 22.89 -19.35
CA SER A 7 -17.79 23.87 -18.77
C SER A 7 -17.82 23.84 -17.24
N LEU A 8 -19.00 23.68 -16.61
CA LEU A 8 -19.12 23.56 -15.16
C LEU A 8 -18.41 22.32 -14.61
N ILE A 9 -18.56 21.16 -15.26
CA ILE A 9 -17.93 19.90 -14.83
C ILE A 9 -16.41 19.99 -14.95
N LYS A 10 -15.88 20.54 -16.06
CA LYS A 10 -14.43 20.82 -16.17
C LYS A 10 -13.95 21.77 -15.08
N ASN A 11 -14.68 22.86 -14.82
CA ASN A 11 -14.28 23.85 -13.81
C ASN A 11 -14.28 23.27 -12.38
N VAL A 12 -15.20 22.36 -12.05
CA VAL A 12 -15.25 21.69 -10.75
C VAL A 12 -14.08 20.71 -10.58
N ILE A 13 -13.71 20.01 -11.65
CA ILE A 13 -12.56 19.10 -11.67
C ILE A 13 -11.26 19.90 -11.56
N ASP A 14 -11.09 20.95 -12.36
CA ASP A 14 -9.88 21.80 -12.35
C ASP A 14 -9.69 22.52 -11.01
N LYS A 15 -10.77 23.07 -10.41
CA LYS A 15 -10.68 23.68 -9.06
C LYS A 15 -10.38 22.67 -7.96
N SER A 16 -10.80 21.42 -8.11
CA SER A 16 -10.49 20.36 -7.14
C SER A 16 -9.03 19.92 -7.24
N ILE A 17 -8.45 19.99 -8.44
CA ILE A 17 -7.04 19.76 -8.72
C ILE A 17 -6.20 20.94 -8.22
N GLU A 18 -6.53 22.19 -8.55
CA GLU A 18 -5.83 23.38 -8.07
C GLU A 18 -5.83 23.50 -6.53
N ARG A 19 -6.94 23.16 -5.86
CA ARG A 19 -7.00 23.14 -4.39
C ARG A 19 -6.07 22.09 -3.75
N ARG A 20 -5.71 21.02 -4.46
CA ARG A 20 -4.70 20.05 -4.01
C ARG A 20 -3.26 20.56 -4.21
N TYR A 21 -3.02 21.42 -5.21
CA TYR A 21 -1.69 21.93 -5.53
C TYR A 21 -1.37 23.31 -4.92
N ALA A 22 -2.36 24.04 -4.41
CA ALA A 22 -2.16 25.31 -3.71
C ALA A 22 -1.41 25.18 -2.36
N ASN A 23 -1.17 23.96 -1.87
CA ASN A 23 -0.37 23.70 -0.66
C ASN A 23 1.12 23.40 -0.93
N TYR A 24 1.57 23.48 -2.19
CA TYR A 24 2.99 23.33 -2.54
C TYR A 24 3.42 24.42 -3.52
N ASN A 25 3.54 25.66 -3.01
CA ASN A 25 4.29 26.71 -3.69
C ASN A 25 5.78 26.55 -3.38
N LEU A 26 6.55 26.01 -4.33
CA LEU A 26 7.91 26.45 -4.66
C LEU A 26 8.23 26.04 -6.12
N LEU A 27 8.66 27.03 -6.91
CA LEU A 27 8.85 27.02 -8.37
C LEU A 27 10.01 26.13 -8.86
N THR A 28 9.84 25.46 -10.01
CA THR A 28 10.70 25.53 -11.23
C THR A 28 10.19 24.57 -12.33
N PRO A 29 10.39 24.87 -13.64
CA PRO A 29 9.83 24.07 -14.73
C PRO A 29 10.72 22.85 -14.99
N ILE A 30 10.30 21.66 -14.53
CA ILE A 30 10.92 20.41 -14.96
C ILE A 30 10.09 19.85 -16.10
N THR A 31 10.72 19.79 -17.27
CA THR A 31 10.27 19.08 -18.46
C THR A 31 9.74 17.70 -18.08
N TYR A 32 8.45 17.45 -18.30
CA TYR A 32 7.86 16.13 -18.03
C TYR A 32 8.42 15.10 -19.02
N VAL A 33 9.47 14.39 -18.60
CA VAL A 33 9.68 13.03 -19.06
C VAL A 33 8.59 12.22 -18.38
N VAL A 34 7.58 11.78 -19.13
CA VAL A 34 6.59 10.80 -18.67
C VAL A 34 7.36 9.50 -18.42
N LYS A 35 7.92 9.36 -17.22
CA LYS A 35 8.36 8.09 -16.70
C LYS A 35 7.07 7.41 -16.25
N SER A 36 6.60 6.48 -17.07
CA SER A 36 5.53 5.56 -16.71
C SER A 36 5.95 4.79 -15.45
N GLU A 37 5.62 5.33 -14.27
CA GLU A 37 5.53 4.52 -13.06
C GLU A 37 4.36 3.57 -13.26
N VAL A 38 4.68 2.36 -13.72
CA VAL A 38 3.80 1.22 -13.58
C VAL A 38 3.51 1.10 -12.08
N HIS A 39 2.32 1.51 -11.67
CA HIS A 39 1.83 1.29 -10.32
C HIS A 39 1.54 -0.22 -10.23
N TYR A 40 2.56 -1.02 -9.90
CA TYR A 40 2.34 -2.41 -9.56
C TYR A 40 1.42 -2.42 -8.35
N MET A 41 0.23 -2.99 -8.50
CA MET A 41 -0.63 -3.27 -7.37
C MET A 41 0.19 -4.15 -6.41
N SER A 42 0.38 -3.68 -5.19
CA SER A 42 1.24 -4.33 -4.20
C SER A 42 0.46 -4.53 -2.92
N VAL A 43 0.65 -5.71 -2.34
CA VAL A 43 0.06 -6.09 -1.07
C VAL A 43 1.04 -5.73 0.02
N SER A 44 0.55 -4.98 1.02
CA SER A 44 1.29 -4.69 2.23
C SER A 44 1.15 -5.84 3.23
N LYS A 45 2.27 -6.42 3.65
CA LYS A 45 2.34 -7.37 4.77
C LYS A 45 3.16 -6.78 5.91
N VAL A 46 2.60 -6.75 7.12
CA VAL A 46 3.32 -6.29 8.31
C VAL A 46 3.90 -7.50 9.03
N ILE A 47 5.21 -7.50 9.25
CA ILE A 47 5.95 -8.61 9.84
C ILE A 47 6.57 -8.17 11.16
N GLN A 48 6.25 -8.86 12.25
CA GLN A 48 6.98 -8.76 13.51
C GLN A 48 8.26 -9.60 13.44
N ILE A 49 9.36 -9.00 13.85
CA ILE A 49 10.67 -9.65 13.96
C ILE A 49 10.92 -9.95 15.44
N GLU A 50 11.22 -11.21 15.74
CA GLU A 50 11.59 -11.64 17.09
C GLU A 50 12.86 -12.49 17.04
N PHE A 51 13.63 -12.51 18.12
CA PHE A 51 14.64 -13.55 18.29
C PHE A 51 13.96 -14.88 18.60
N THR A 52 14.54 -15.98 18.13
CA THR A 52 14.06 -17.33 18.48
C THR A 52 14.35 -17.64 19.95
N ASP A 53 15.44 -17.09 20.48
CA ASP A 53 15.81 -17.18 21.89
C ASP A 53 15.16 -16.05 22.70
N CYS A 54 14.37 -16.41 23.72
CA CYS A 54 13.65 -15.46 24.56
C CYS A 54 14.54 -14.59 25.48
N ARG A 55 15.84 -14.88 25.59
CA ARG A 55 16.79 -14.11 26.42
C ARG A 55 17.17 -12.75 25.82
N ILE A 56 16.74 -12.45 24.60
CA ILE A 56 16.99 -11.17 23.93
C ILE A 56 15.72 -10.70 23.22
N GLN A 57 15.42 -9.41 23.32
CA GLN A 57 14.32 -8.81 22.58
C GLN A 57 14.85 -8.20 21.27
N ALA A 58 14.02 -8.22 20.23
CA ALA A 58 14.38 -7.58 18.97
C ALA A 58 14.62 -6.07 19.14
N ALA A 59 13.91 -5.43 20.07
CA ALA A 59 14.08 -4.03 20.43
C ALA A 59 15.53 -3.71 20.86
N ASP A 60 16.17 -4.61 21.63
CA ASP A 60 17.56 -4.44 22.09
C ASP A 60 18.58 -4.44 20.94
N ALA A 61 18.20 -5.02 19.80
CA ALA A 61 19.02 -5.14 18.61
C ALA A 61 18.54 -4.27 17.44
N ILE A 62 17.61 -3.33 17.67
CA ILE A 62 16.92 -2.58 16.60
C ILE A 62 17.89 -1.89 15.63
N TYR A 63 18.99 -1.34 16.14
CA TYR A 63 19.99 -0.68 15.32
C TYR A 63 20.64 -1.64 14.31
N ASP A 64 21.04 -2.83 14.77
CA ASP A 64 21.65 -3.84 13.91
C ASP A 64 20.61 -4.47 12.97
N ILE A 65 19.37 -4.65 13.43
CA ILE A 65 18.25 -5.12 12.59
C ILE A 65 17.98 -4.14 11.45
N ARG A 66 18.03 -2.83 11.69
CA ARG A 66 17.85 -1.80 10.65
C ARG A 66 18.92 -1.88 9.58
N LYS A 67 20.19 -2.00 9.96
CA LYS A 67 21.30 -2.21 9.01
C LYS A 67 21.17 -3.52 8.23
N ALA A 68 20.76 -4.58 8.93
CA ALA A 68 20.52 -5.88 8.32
C ALA A 68 19.37 -5.84 7.31
N ALA A 69 18.29 -5.12 7.63
CA ALA A 69 17.15 -4.89 6.74
C ALA A 69 17.55 -4.06 5.52
N GLU A 70 18.30 -2.98 5.70
CA GLU A 70 18.85 -2.17 4.59
C GLU A 70 19.73 -3.03 3.66
N SER A 71 20.58 -3.89 4.21
CA SER A 71 21.37 -4.81 3.40
C SER A 71 20.51 -5.85 2.67
N ALA A 72 19.42 -6.32 3.28
CA ALA A 72 18.54 -7.33 2.70
C ALA A 72 17.58 -6.76 1.64
N SER A 73 17.17 -5.50 1.79
CA SER A 73 16.20 -4.83 0.91
C SER A 73 16.71 -4.75 -0.54
N LEU A 74 18.01 -4.53 -0.73
CA LEU A 74 18.64 -4.47 -2.05
C LEU A 74 18.43 -5.77 -2.84
N ASN A 75 18.63 -6.93 -2.19
CA ASN A 75 18.46 -8.21 -2.84
C ASN A 75 16.98 -8.57 -3.06
N LEU A 76 16.10 -8.19 -2.12
CA LEU A 76 14.65 -8.38 -2.25
C LEU A 76 14.10 -7.61 -3.45
N TYR A 77 14.48 -6.34 -3.57
CA TYR A 77 14.03 -5.50 -4.67
C TYR A 77 14.59 -5.99 -6.02
N ALA A 78 15.89 -6.29 -6.08
CA ALA A 78 16.53 -6.69 -7.34
C ALA A 78 16.00 -8.00 -7.92
N ARG A 79 15.56 -8.95 -7.08
CA ARG A 79 15.13 -10.28 -7.52
C ARG A 79 13.62 -10.45 -7.60
N HIS A 80 12.88 -9.78 -6.72
CA HIS A 80 11.45 -10.03 -6.53
C HIS A 80 10.62 -8.74 -6.62
N HIS A 81 11.24 -7.58 -6.85
CA HIS A 81 10.60 -6.26 -6.78
C HIS A 81 9.87 -5.99 -5.46
N VAL A 82 10.23 -6.72 -4.40
CA VAL A 82 9.68 -6.55 -3.06
C VAL A 82 10.39 -5.43 -2.35
N GLN A 83 9.62 -4.49 -1.82
CA GLN A 83 10.15 -3.39 -1.01
C GLN A 83 10.08 -3.77 0.47
N LEU A 84 11.23 -3.77 1.13
CA LEU A 84 11.33 -3.89 2.58
C LEU A 84 11.40 -2.47 3.17
N GLN A 85 10.37 -2.07 3.90
CA GLN A 85 10.33 -0.77 4.56
C GLN A 85 11.30 -0.74 5.75
N TYR A 86 11.51 0.45 6.31
CA TYR A 86 12.39 0.61 7.45
C TYR A 86 11.80 -0.06 8.72
N PRO A 87 12.57 -0.88 9.46
CA PRO A 87 12.08 -1.48 10.70
C PRO A 87 11.75 -0.44 11.78
N MET A 88 10.53 -0.52 12.31
CA MET A 88 9.97 0.38 13.30
C MET A 88 9.84 -0.32 14.65
N LEU A 89 10.01 0.45 15.73
CA LEU A 89 9.71 0.03 17.08
C LEU A 89 8.27 0.44 17.42
N ILE A 90 7.45 -0.51 17.83
CA ILE A 90 6.07 -0.32 18.28
C ILE A 90 5.98 -0.69 19.77
N ASP A 91 5.23 0.10 20.54
CA ASP A 91 4.99 -0.10 21.97
C ASP A 91 6.27 -0.30 22.79
N ASN A 92 7.37 0.36 22.38
CA ASN A 92 8.71 0.28 22.96
C ASN A 92 9.36 -1.12 23.04
N ASN A 93 8.74 -2.17 22.49
CA ASN A 93 9.26 -3.54 22.64
C ASN A 93 9.16 -4.39 21.37
N LYS A 94 8.26 -4.06 20.44
CA LYS A 94 8.04 -4.86 19.23
C LYS A 94 8.75 -4.23 18.05
N VAL A 95 9.54 -5.03 17.34
CA VAL A 95 10.13 -4.60 16.07
C VAL A 95 9.26 -5.12 14.94
N VAL A 96 8.74 -4.21 14.13
CA VAL A 96 7.94 -4.56 12.96
C VAL A 96 8.56 -3.99 11.69
N VAL A 97 8.27 -4.63 10.57
CA VAL A 97 8.64 -4.16 9.25
C VAL A 97 7.51 -4.41 8.27
N GLU A 98 7.25 -3.44 7.41
CA GLU A 98 6.29 -3.59 6.31
C GLU A 98 7.01 -4.09 5.05
N LEU A 99 6.38 -5.05 4.38
CA LEU A 99 6.75 -5.54 3.06
C LEU A 99 5.72 -5.07 2.06
N LYS A 100 6.14 -4.45 0.96
CA LYS A 100 5.30 -4.24 -0.23
C LYS A 100 5.67 -5.28 -1.26
N ILE A 101 4.75 -6.22 -1.48
CA ILE A 101 4.97 -7.38 -2.34
C ILE A 101 4.11 -7.20 -3.60
N PRO A 102 4.67 -7.34 -4.80
CA PRO A 102 3.87 -7.33 -6.03
C PRO A 102 2.77 -8.40 -5.96
N GLU A 103 1.55 -8.04 -6.38
CA GLU A 103 0.39 -8.97 -6.35
C GLU A 103 0.67 -10.27 -7.09
N GLU A 104 1.47 -10.24 -8.15
CA GLU A 104 1.76 -11.39 -9.00
C GLU A 104 2.50 -12.52 -8.25
N ILE A 105 3.20 -12.19 -7.16
CA ILE A 105 3.99 -13.15 -6.39
C ILE A 105 3.49 -13.35 -4.96
N VAL A 106 2.48 -12.60 -4.51
CA VAL A 106 2.07 -12.56 -3.09
C VAL A 106 1.71 -13.94 -2.53
N ASP A 107 1.02 -14.76 -3.33
CA ASP A 107 0.55 -16.10 -2.92
C ASP A 107 1.68 -17.11 -2.75
N THR A 108 2.80 -16.90 -3.44
CA THR A 108 3.98 -17.79 -3.38
C THR A 108 5.11 -17.20 -2.54
N PHE A 109 4.95 -15.95 -2.07
CA PHE A 109 6.00 -15.24 -1.37
C PHE A 109 6.20 -15.77 0.05
N SER A 110 7.27 -16.55 0.25
CA SER A 110 7.64 -17.06 1.58
C SER A 110 8.45 -16.04 2.38
N VAL A 111 7.80 -15.31 3.29
CA VAL A 111 8.42 -14.26 4.13
C VAL A 111 9.69 -14.75 4.82
N GLY A 112 9.63 -15.91 5.50
CA GLY A 112 10.78 -16.42 6.26
C GLY A 112 12.01 -16.71 5.40
N ASN A 113 11.81 -17.23 4.19
CA ASN A 113 12.92 -17.52 3.26
C ASN A 113 13.55 -16.22 2.73
N HIS A 114 12.71 -15.26 2.36
CA HIS A 114 13.14 -14.02 1.75
C HIS A 114 13.76 -13.03 2.77
N LEU A 115 13.32 -13.07 4.03
CA LEU A 115 13.90 -12.25 5.11
C LEU A 115 15.14 -12.88 5.77
N ARG A 116 15.54 -14.09 5.38
CA ARG A 116 16.72 -14.78 5.94
C ARG A 116 18.03 -13.99 5.81
N GLY A 117 18.09 -13.05 4.86
CA GLY A 117 19.22 -12.11 4.71
C GLY A 117 19.50 -11.32 6.00
N ILE A 118 18.45 -10.94 6.75
CA ILE A 118 18.59 -10.21 8.02
C ILE A 118 19.33 -11.07 9.04
N SER A 119 18.87 -12.31 9.26
CA SER A 119 19.54 -13.24 10.19
C SER A 119 21.00 -13.50 9.78
N THR A 120 21.26 -13.64 8.48
CA THR A 120 22.60 -13.88 7.94
C THR A 120 23.53 -12.69 8.21
N TYR A 121 23.01 -11.46 8.03
CA TYR A 121 23.75 -10.24 8.33
C TYR A 121 24.12 -10.18 9.81
N LEU A 122 23.15 -10.38 10.72
CA LEU A 122 23.40 -10.34 12.16
C LEU A 122 24.47 -11.34 12.60
N LEU A 123 24.44 -12.57 12.07
CA LEU A 123 25.43 -13.60 12.42
C LEU A 123 26.82 -13.29 11.86
N LYS A 124 26.92 -12.76 10.64
CA LYS A 124 28.20 -12.60 9.93
C LYS A 124 28.85 -11.21 10.09
N ARG A 125 28.05 -10.17 10.32
CA ARG A 125 28.50 -8.76 10.27
C ARG A 125 28.49 -8.06 11.62
N CYS A 126 27.90 -8.66 12.66
CA CYS A 126 27.87 -8.09 14.01
C CYS A 126 28.84 -8.79 14.98
N GLY A 127 30.02 -9.22 14.48
CA GLY A 127 31.11 -9.75 15.30
C GLY A 127 30.76 -10.98 16.15
N GLY A 128 29.78 -11.78 15.71
CA GLY A 128 29.33 -12.97 16.45
C GLY A 128 28.50 -12.68 17.72
N ARG A 129 28.16 -11.41 17.99
CA ARG A 129 27.35 -10.98 19.17
C ARG A 129 26.08 -11.80 19.35
N TYR A 130 25.46 -12.21 18.25
CA TYR A 130 24.18 -12.90 18.23
C TYR A 130 24.28 -14.43 18.18
N ASN A 131 25.49 -15.01 18.07
CA ASN A 131 25.68 -16.46 17.93
C ASN A 131 25.14 -17.25 19.13
N LYS A 132 25.24 -16.67 20.34
CA LYS A 132 24.75 -17.28 21.59
C LYS A 132 23.23 -17.39 21.69
N TYR A 133 22.50 -16.71 20.81
CA TYR A 133 21.03 -16.70 20.75
C TYR A 133 20.51 -17.55 19.57
N LEU A 134 21.38 -18.32 18.92
CA LEU A 134 21.00 -19.21 17.84
C LEU A 134 20.32 -20.46 18.40
N VAL A 135 19.10 -20.74 17.95
CA VAL A 135 18.36 -21.96 18.32
C VAL A 135 18.35 -22.88 17.11
N GLY A 136 19.15 -23.95 17.16
CA GLY A 136 19.40 -24.81 16.01
C GLY A 136 20.06 -24.03 14.86
N LYS A 137 19.34 -23.85 13.75
CA LYS A 137 19.80 -23.06 12.58
C LYS A 137 19.09 -21.71 12.46
N ARG A 138 18.27 -21.31 13.44
CA ARG A 138 17.37 -20.16 13.36
C ARG A 138 17.74 -19.13 14.41
N LEU A 139 17.89 -17.88 13.97
CA LEU A 139 18.16 -16.74 14.84
C LEU A 139 16.89 -15.91 15.09
N LEU A 140 16.16 -15.63 14.01
CA LEU A 140 14.96 -14.78 14.06
C LEU A 140 13.70 -15.55 13.65
N ASN A 141 12.59 -15.17 14.26
CA ASN A 141 11.23 -15.48 13.84
C ASN A 141 10.65 -14.27 13.10
N TYR A 142 9.87 -14.58 12.06
CA TYR A 142 9.15 -13.60 11.26
C TYR A 142 7.67 -13.98 11.37
N ILE A 143 6.90 -13.16 12.07
CA ILE A 143 5.49 -13.42 12.34
C ILE A 143 4.70 -12.40 11.55
N GLU A 144 3.90 -12.87 10.60
CA GLU A 144 2.97 -12.00 9.88
C GLU A 144 1.88 -11.54 10.85
N ILE A 145 1.78 -10.22 11.04
CA ILE A 145 0.68 -9.61 11.76
C ILE A 145 -0.46 -9.51 10.76
N PRO A 146 -1.60 -10.19 10.99
CA PRO A 146 -2.76 -10.02 10.14
C PRO A 146 -3.13 -8.54 10.14
N SER A 147 -3.12 -7.91 8.95
CA SER A 147 -3.84 -6.65 8.83
C SER A 147 -5.29 -6.95 9.17
N PRO A 148 -5.99 -6.13 9.97
CA PRO A 148 -7.44 -6.22 9.99
C PRO A 148 -7.88 -6.19 8.53
N GLU A 149 -8.70 -7.16 8.12
CA GLU A 149 -9.40 -7.10 6.85
C GLU A 149 -10.16 -5.78 6.89
N VAL A 150 -9.59 -4.74 6.29
CA VAL A 150 -10.37 -3.58 5.92
C VAL A 150 -11.22 -4.14 4.80
N LYS A 151 -12.38 -4.71 5.17
CA LYS A 151 -13.54 -4.66 4.29
C LYS A 151 -13.74 -3.19 4.03
N THR A 152 -13.07 -2.68 3.01
CA THR A 152 -13.49 -1.45 2.41
C THR A 152 -14.84 -1.82 1.82
N ASP A 153 -15.92 -1.58 2.56
CA ASP A 153 -17.29 -1.51 2.03
C ASP A 153 -17.42 -0.39 0.95
N LYS A 154 -16.29 0.17 0.52
CA LYS A 154 -16.12 1.17 -0.50
C LYS A 154 -15.73 0.45 -1.77
N LEU A 155 -16.59 0.55 -2.78
CA LEU A 155 -16.27 0.20 -4.15
C LEU A 155 -14.87 0.73 -4.53
N PRO A 156 -14.01 -0.10 -5.16
CA PRO A 156 -12.76 0.33 -5.77
C PRO A 156 -12.94 1.61 -6.59
N THR A 157 -11.93 2.49 -6.59
CA THR A 157 -12.01 3.78 -7.32
C THR A 157 -12.31 3.59 -8.80
N VAL A 158 -11.82 2.50 -9.40
CA VAL A 158 -12.11 2.13 -10.80
C VAL A 158 -13.60 1.88 -10.99
N ASP A 159 -14.20 1.02 -10.16
CA ASP A 159 -15.63 0.70 -10.21
C ASP A 159 -16.50 1.94 -9.96
N ARG A 160 -16.06 2.85 -9.08
CA ARG A 160 -16.75 4.13 -8.85
C ARG A 160 -16.72 5.02 -10.09
N LEU A 161 -15.58 5.09 -10.79
CA LEU A 161 -15.45 5.86 -12.03
C LEU A 161 -16.27 5.22 -13.16
N GLU A 162 -16.28 3.88 -13.24
CA GLU A 162 -17.10 3.15 -14.22
C GLU A 162 -18.60 3.34 -13.98
N ALA A 163 -19.04 3.34 -12.73
CA ALA A 163 -20.42 3.65 -12.36
C ALA A 163 -20.81 5.08 -12.76
N ILE A 164 -19.91 6.06 -12.56
CA ILE A 164 -20.13 7.46 -12.99
C ILE A 164 -20.25 7.54 -14.52
N VAL A 165 -19.36 6.88 -15.26
CA VAL A 165 -19.41 6.87 -16.74
C VAL A 165 -20.68 6.21 -17.24
N SER A 166 -21.07 5.09 -16.65
CA SER A 166 -22.29 4.36 -17.01
C SER A 166 -23.54 5.21 -16.75
N PHE A 167 -23.60 5.90 -15.62
CA PHE A 167 -24.70 6.80 -15.32
C PHE A 167 -24.71 8.03 -16.26
N ALA A 168 -23.56 8.60 -16.57
CA ALA A 168 -23.48 9.70 -17.54
C ALA A 168 -24.01 9.30 -18.92
N LYS A 169 -23.63 8.12 -19.43
CA LYS A 169 -24.16 7.56 -20.69
C LYS A 169 -25.66 7.30 -20.63
N LEU A 170 -26.17 6.87 -19.48
CA LEU A 170 -27.61 6.69 -19.28
C LEU A 170 -28.37 8.03 -19.36
N LEU A 171 -27.81 9.10 -18.78
CA LEU A 171 -28.40 10.46 -18.83
C LEU A 171 -28.40 11.07 -20.24
N GLU A 172 -27.54 10.59 -21.14
CA GLU A 172 -27.53 11.02 -22.55
C GLU A 172 -28.69 10.44 -23.35
N ARG A 173 -29.31 9.35 -22.87
CA ARG A 173 -30.45 8.69 -23.51
C ARG A 173 -31.77 9.33 -23.09
N SER A 174 -32.68 9.48 -24.06
CA SER A 174 -34.01 10.09 -23.87
C SER A 174 -35.17 9.10 -24.09
N ASP A 175 -34.87 7.83 -24.33
CA ASP A 175 -35.89 6.80 -24.51
C ASP A 175 -36.57 6.41 -23.19
N SER A 176 -37.78 5.86 -23.29
CA SER A 176 -38.61 5.49 -22.14
C SER A 176 -37.93 4.52 -21.19
N GLU A 177 -37.06 3.64 -21.71
CA GLU A 177 -36.33 2.66 -20.90
C GLU A 177 -35.24 3.34 -20.06
N ALA A 178 -34.48 4.24 -20.68
CA ALA A 178 -33.48 5.04 -19.97
C ALA A 178 -34.11 5.91 -18.86
N LEU A 179 -35.27 6.52 -19.11
CA LEU A 179 -35.99 7.31 -18.11
C LEU A 179 -36.47 6.46 -16.93
N ASP A 180 -36.91 5.21 -17.16
CA ASP A 180 -37.27 4.28 -16.07
C ASP A 180 -36.06 3.97 -15.18
N TYR A 181 -34.92 3.62 -15.77
CA TYR A 181 -33.69 3.35 -15.02
C TYR A 181 -33.21 4.57 -14.23
N ILE A 182 -33.25 5.76 -14.82
CA ILE A 182 -32.89 7.01 -14.12
C ILE A 182 -33.81 7.23 -12.92
N ASN A 183 -35.13 7.07 -13.09
CA ASN A 183 -36.09 7.25 -12.01
C ASN A 183 -35.89 6.24 -10.86
N ARG A 184 -35.54 4.99 -11.19
CA ARG A 184 -35.19 3.97 -10.20
C ARG A 184 -33.95 4.38 -9.39
N ILE A 185 -32.89 4.82 -10.06
CA ILE A 185 -31.67 5.31 -9.40
C ILE A 185 -31.97 6.52 -8.50
N LEU A 186 -32.74 7.49 -8.98
CA LEU A 186 -33.14 8.67 -8.19
C LEU A 186 -33.98 8.30 -6.96
N THR A 187 -34.82 7.28 -7.05
CA THR A 187 -35.63 6.79 -5.93
C THR A 187 -34.73 6.19 -4.85
N ILE A 188 -33.81 5.30 -5.25
CA ILE A 188 -32.83 4.70 -4.33
C ILE A 188 -31.99 5.78 -3.64
N LEU A 189 -31.52 6.79 -4.39
CA LEU A 189 -30.73 7.89 -3.83
C LEU A 189 -31.53 8.74 -2.82
N LYS A 190 -32.82 8.97 -3.08
CA LYS A 190 -33.71 9.69 -2.15
C LYS A 190 -33.99 8.91 -0.87
N GLU A 191 -34.08 7.60 -0.95
CA GLU A 191 -34.26 6.73 0.22
C GLU A 191 -32.99 6.68 1.07
N ALA A 192 -31.83 6.52 0.42
CA ALA A 192 -30.53 6.50 1.08
C ALA A 192 -30.21 7.83 1.80
N GLY A 193 -30.62 8.97 1.24
CA GLY A 193 -30.38 10.30 1.83
C GLY A 193 -31.28 10.66 3.03
N LYS A 194 -32.25 9.81 3.40
CA LYS A 194 -33.13 9.99 4.57
C LYS A 194 -32.67 9.24 5.82
N SER A 195 -31.52 8.57 5.75
CA SER A 195 -30.93 7.75 6.82
C SER A 195 -29.90 8.52 7.63
#